data_AF-A0A3M4K275-F1
#
_entry.id   AF-A0A3M4K275-F1
#
_cell.length_a   1.000
_cell.length_b   1.000
_cell.length_c   1.000
_cell.angle_alpha   90.00
_cell.angle_beta   90.00
_cell.angle_gamma   90.00
#
_symmetry.space_group_name_H-M   'P 1'
#
loop_
_entity.id
_entity.type
_entity.pdbx_description
1 polymer ?
#
loop_
_entity_poly.entity_id
_entity_poly.type
_entity_poly.pdbx_seq_one_letter_code
_entity_poly.pdbx_strand_id
1 'polypeptide(L)'
;MVTQHSPVFVTPDWLEREQLTGTPEPVFHDWLFNQDSLTRRLDRLSDGGFDIVPLFEGWQALRDDECAALSLPAASEGWVREVYLRGNGENWVFARSVAARDALQHGGLHMDALGTRSLGALLFSDPAFDRGPLQVCHYPQSWLPDADAVYGLWARRSQFSRGALSVLVAEVFLPALCNTIHDKDPV
;
A
#
# COMPACT_ATOMS: atom_id res chain seq x y z
N MET A 1 38.64 -17.88 -2.27
CA MET A 1 37.50 -17.47 -3.11
C MET A 1 36.42 -17.00 -2.17
N VAL A 2 36.08 -15.71 -2.18
CA VAL A 2 35.03 -15.15 -1.33
C VAL A 2 33.71 -15.46 -2.02
N THR A 3 32.91 -16.36 -1.44
CA THR A 3 31.56 -16.65 -1.89
C THR A 3 30.73 -15.39 -1.65
N GLN A 4 30.48 -14.62 -2.71
CA GLN A 4 29.51 -13.53 -2.69
C GLN A 4 28.14 -14.16 -2.40
N HIS A 5 27.65 -13.98 -1.18
CA HIS A 5 26.24 -14.19 -0.86
C HIS A 5 25.49 -13.05 -1.54
N SER A 6 24.89 -13.34 -2.70
CA SER A 6 23.83 -12.49 -3.24
C SER A 6 22.79 -12.31 -2.12
N PRO A 7 22.40 -11.07 -1.77
CA PRO A 7 21.31 -10.90 -0.82
C PRO A 7 20.08 -11.55 -1.46
N VAL A 8 19.57 -12.60 -0.82
CA VAL A 8 18.26 -13.15 -1.13
C VAL A 8 17.29 -12.01 -0.81
N PHE A 9 16.74 -11.36 -1.82
CA PHE A 9 15.67 -10.40 -1.62
C PHE A 9 14.48 -11.19 -1.08
N VAL A 10 14.23 -11.08 0.22
CA VAL A 10 13.11 -11.75 0.87
C VAL A 10 11.85 -11.04 0.39
N THR A 11 11.08 -11.69 -0.47
CA THR A 11 9.72 -11.26 -0.77
C THR A 11 8.86 -11.48 0.47
N PRO A 12 8.05 -10.49 0.88
CA PRO A 12 7.16 -10.66 2.01
C PRO A 12 6.10 -11.70 1.69
N ASP A 13 5.76 -12.50 2.71
CA ASP A 13 4.63 -13.41 2.65
C ASP A 13 3.35 -12.63 2.97
N TRP A 14 2.49 -12.51 1.97
CA TRP A 14 1.24 -11.75 2.06
C TRP A 14 0.09 -12.71 2.37
N LEU A 15 -0.49 -12.55 3.55
CA LEU A 15 -1.46 -13.47 4.12
C LEU A 15 -2.85 -12.85 4.19
N GLU A 16 -3.87 -13.60 3.80
CA GLU A 16 -5.27 -13.26 4.10
C GLU A 16 -5.56 -13.46 5.58
N ARG A 17 -6.69 -12.92 6.05
CA ARG A 17 -7.06 -12.94 7.48
C ARG A 17 -7.06 -14.35 8.05
N GLU A 18 -7.58 -15.32 7.32
CA GLU A 18 -7.75 -16.71 7.73
C GLU A 18 -6.42 -17.45 7.88
N GLN A 19 -5.35 -16.92 7.27
CA GLN A 19 -4.01 -17.52 7.29
C GLN A 19 -3.16 -16.99 8.45
N LEU A 20 -3.60 -15.94 9.15
CA LEU A 20 -2.88 -15.40 10.30
C LEU A 20 -3.08 -16.26 11.53
N THR A 21 -1.96 -16.73 12.09
CA THR A 21 -1.91 -17.56 13.30
C THR A 21 -1.71 -16.74 14.58
N GLY A 22 -1.54 -15.41 14.47
CA GLY A 22 -1.43 -14.48 15.60
C GLY A 22 -2.23 -13.20 15.34
N THR A 23 -2.90 -12.69 16.36
CA THR A 23 -3.73 -11.50 16.24
C THR A 23 -2.87 -10.26 16.45
N PRO A 24 -2.84 -9.30 15.51
CA PRO A 24 -2.34 -7.96 15.82
C PRO A 24 -3.17 -7.39 16.98
N GLU A 25 -2.63 -6.41 17.71
CA GLU A 25 -3.35 -5.76 18.79
C GLU A 25 -4.77 -5.33 18.33
N PRO A 26 -5.84 -5.51 19.14
CA PRO A 26 -7.22 -5.40 18.66
C PRO A 26 -7.54 -4.10 17.94
N VAL A 27 -6.98 -2.99 18.42
CA VAL A 27 -7.15 -1.67 17.81
C VAL A 27 -6.60 -1.65 16.39
N PHE A 28 -5.47 -2.32 16.17
CA PHE A 28 -4.75 -2.34 14.91
C PHE A 28 -5.32 -3.36 13.90
N HIS A 29 -5.97 -4.41 14.41
CA HIS A 29 -6.70 -5.37 13.59
C HIS A 29 -7.80 -4.70 12.74
N ASP A 30 -8.54 -3.74 13.30
CA ASP A 30 -9.57 -3.03 12.53
C ASP A 30 -8.95 -2.17 11.42
N TRP A 31 -7.80 -1.53 11.65
CA TRP A 31 -7.11 -0.78 10.60
C TRP A 31 -6.58 -1.68 9.48
N LEU A 32 -6.04 -2.85 9.82
CA LEU A 32 -5.51 -3.81 8.84
C LEU A 32 -6.59 -4.38 7.92
N PHE A 33 -7.76 -4.71 8.48
CA PHE A 33 -8.79 -5.45 7.75
C PHE A 33 -10.04 -4.64 7.40
N ASN A 34 -10.09 -3.35 7.73
CA ASN A 34 -11.22 -2.51 7.34
C ASN A 34 -11.32 -2.41 5.81
N GLN A 35 -12.52 -2.70 5.30
CA GLN A 35 -12.81 -2.77 3.88
C GLN A 35 -13.13 -1.41 3.25
N ASP A 36 -13.31 -0.36 4.05
CA ASP A 36 -13.56 0.99 3.56
C ASP A 36 -12.28 1.68 3.08
N SER A 37 -12.46 2.87 2.51
CA SER A 37 -11.36 3.74 2.08
C SER A 37 -10.50 4.18 3.27
N LEU A 38 -9.22 3.82 3.25
CA LEU A 38 -8.24 4.26 4.24
C LEU A 38 -8.14 5.78 4.28
N THR A 39 -8.13 6.44 3.12
CA THR A 39 -8.09 7.90 3.00
C THR A 39 -9.22 8.56 3.78
N ARG A 40 -10.47 8.10 3.63
CA ARG A 40 -11.61 8.66 4.39
C ARG A 40 -11.49 8.44 5.90
N ARG A 41 -10.81 7.37 6.31
CA ARG A 41 -10.60 7.06 7.73
C ARG A 41 -9.49 7.93 8.32
N LEU A 42 -8.37 8.10 7.62
CA LEU A 42 -7.28 8.98 8.03
C LEU A 42 -7.73 10.45 8.05
N ASP A 43 -8.51 10.88 7.05
CA ASP A 43 -9.08 12.24 7.01
C ASP A 43 -9.90 12.55 8.27
N ARG A 44 -10.82 11.65 8.63
CA ARG A 44 -11.58 11.74 9.89
C ARG A 44 -10.68 11.69 11.12
N LEU A 45 -9.66 10.83 11.15
CA LEU A 45 -8.74 10.74 12.29
C LEU A 45 -7.93 12.03 12.48
N SER A 46 -7.60 12.71 11.38
CA SER A 46 -6.80 13.94 11.38
C SER A 46 -7.58 15.21 11.73
N ASP A 47 -8.91 15.14 11.87
CA ASP A 47 -9.78 16.29 12.12
C ASP A 47 -9.58 17.44 11.10
N GLY A 48 -9.34 17.08 9.83
CA GLY A 48 -9.14 18.01 8.71
C GLY A 48 -7.67 18.35 8.42
N GLY A 49 -6.72 17.76 9.14
CA GLY A 49 -5.28 17.91 8.91
C GLY A 49 -4.67 16.88 7.94
N PHE A 50 -5.48 16.26 7.07
CA PHE A 50 -5.02 15.22 6.16
C PHE A 50 -4.45 15.78 4.87
N ASP A 51 -3.29 15.26 4.46
CA ASP A 51 -2.68 15.61 3.19
C ASP A 51 -1.89 14.43 2.58
N ILE A 52 -1.56 14.55 1.30
CA ILE A 52 -0.84 13.52 0.54
C ILE A 52 0.43 14.15 -0.05
N VAL A 53 1.58 13.53 0.23
CA VAL A 53 2.88 13.96 -0.29
C VAL A 53 3.41 12.90 -1.26
N PRO A 54 3.48 13.18 -2.57
CA PRO A 54 4.14 12.29 -3.52
C PRO A 54 5.64 12.16 -3.24
N LEU A 55 6.15 10.93 -3.33
CA LEU A 55 7.57 10.61 -3.18
C LEU A 55 8.19 10.18 -4.50
N PHE A 56 7.47 9.31 -5.22
CA PHE A 56 7.90 8.81 -6.51
C PHE A 56 6.69 8.58 -7.41
N GLU A 57 6.80 8.97 -8.67
CA GLU A 57 5.83 8.65 -9.72
C GLU A 57 6.57 8.39 -11.02
N GLY A 58 6.42 7.18 -11.58
CA GLY A 58 7.08 6.86 -12.82
C GLY A 58 7.02 5.40 -13.23
N TRP A 59 7.50 5.14 -14.45
CA TRP A 59 7.70 3.81 -15.00
C TRP A 59 8.89 3.14 -14.32
N GLN A 60 8.70 1.93 -13.82
CA GLN A 60 9.77 1.07 -13.33
C GLN A 60 9.41 -0.41 -13.48
N ALA A 61 10.40 -1.28 -13.33
CA ALA A 61 10.14 -2.70 -13.15
C ALA A 61 9.34 -2.90 -11.84
N LEU A 62 8.26 -3.67 -11.93
CA LEU A 62 7.49 -4.07 -10.76
C LEU A 62 8.26 -5.11 -9.95
N ARG A 63 8.02 -5.13 -8.63
CA ARG A 63 8.60 -6.13 -7.74
C ARG A 63 8.02 -7.51 -8.05
N ASP A 64 8.75 -8.57 -7.67
CA ASP A 64 8.31 -9.94 -7.97
C ASP A 64 6.97 -10.28 -7.30
N ASP A 65 6.73 -9.80 -6.07
CA ASP A 65 5.46 -10.01 -5.37
C ASP A 65 4.30 -9.22 -5.99
N GLU A 66 4.60 -8.07 -6.59
CA GLU A 66 3.65 -7.25 -7.35
C GLU A 66 3.28 -7.93 -8.68
N CYS A 67 4.28 -8.44 -9.40
CA CYS A 67 4.06 -9.21 -10.62
C CYS A 67 3.21 -10.45 -10.34
N ALA A 68 3.54 -11.21 -9.30
CA ALA A 68 2.78 -12.40 -8.91
C ALA A 68 1.33 -12.05 -8.56
N ALA A 69 1.10 -11.00 -7.76
CA ALA A 69 -0.24 -10.56 -7.38
C ALA A 69 -1.07 -10.11 -8.60
N LEU A 70 -0.45 -9.45 -9.57
CA LEU A 70 -1.11 -8.97 -10.78
C LEU A 70 -1.14 -10.01 -11.92
N SER A 71 -0.67 -11.24 -11.68
CA SER A 71 -0.56 -12.31 -12.71
C SER A 71 0.26 -11.89 -13.93
N LEU A 72 1.36 -11.17 -13.70
CA LEU A 72 2.28 -10.68 -14.72
C LEU A 72 3.57 -11.51 -14.79
N PRO A 73 4.24 -11.55 -15.95
CA PRO A 73 5.61 -12.05 -16.03
C PRO A 73 6.56 -11.30 -15.07
N ALA A 74 7.58 -11.98 -14.57
CA ALA A 74 8.61 -11.36 -13.74
C ALA A 74 9.29 -10.19 -14.46
N ALA A 75 9.69 -9.16 -13.71
CA ALA A 75 10.29 -7.92 -14.23
C ALA A 75 9.42 -7.16 -15.25
N SER A 76 8.09 -7.34 -15.23
CA SER A 76 7.18 -6.53 -16.03
C SER A 76 7.29 -5.05 -15.67
N GLU A 77 7.22 -4.18 -16.68
CA GLU A 77 7.20 -2.73 -16.47
C GLU A 77 5.79 -2.26 -16.10
N GLY A 78 5.71 -1.38 -15.10
CA GLY A 78 4.47 -0.77 -14.68
C GLY A 78 4.67 0.66 -14.21
N TRP A 79 3.56 1.38 -14.10
CA TRP A 79 3.56 2.67 -13.42
C TRP A 79 3.54 2.43 -11.93
N VAL A 80 4.41 3.11 -11.22
CA VAL A 80 4.47 3.07 -9.76
C VAL A 80 4.29 4.46 -9.22
N ARG A 81 3.45 4.56 -8.20
CA ARG A 81 3.24 5.74 -7.40
C ARG A 81 3.48 5.42 -5.93
N GLU A 82 4.38 6.16 -5.30
CA GLU A 82 4.67 6.11 -3.88
C GLU A 82 4.35 7.45 -3.25
N VAL A 83 3.62 7.43 -2.13
CA VAL A 83 3.17 8.63 -1.43
C VAL A 83 3.22 8.42 0.08
N TYR A 84 3.36 9.51 0.83
CA TYR A 84 2.90 9.55 2.20
C TYR A 84 1.44 10.01 2.26
N LEU A 85 0.65 9.33 3.08
CA LEU A 85 -0.61 9.84 3.60
C LEU A 85 -0.31 10.39 5.00
N ARG A 86 -0.52 11.68 5.18
CA ARG A 86 -0.16 12.40 6.40
C ARG A 86 -1.39 12.85 7.15
N GLY A 87 -1.28 12.89 8.48
CA GLY A 87 -2.24 13.54 9.34
C GLY A 87 -1.53 14.52 10.25
N ASN A 88 -2.00 15.76 10.29
CA ASN A 88 -1.43 16.83 11.10
C ASN A 88 0.07 17.05 10.84
N GLY A 89 0.52 16.83 9.60
CA GLY A 89 1.91 16.98 9.18
C GLY A 89 2.82 15.77 9.42
N GLU A 90 2.33 14.71 10.08
CA GLU A 90 3.09 13.49 10.35
C GLU A 90 2.84 12.40 9.32
N ASN A 91 3.88 11.62 8.98
CA ASN A 91 3.76 10.47 8.08
C ASN A 91 3.02 9.34 8.80
N TRP A 92 1.76 9.10 8.40
CA TRP A 92 0.94 8.05 8.99
C TRP A 92 1.00 6.75 8.19
N VAL A 93 1.04 6.85 6.86
CA VAL A 93 1.06 5.70 5.97
C VAL A 93 2.01 5.97 4.82
N PHE A 94 2.90 5.03 4.53
CA PHE A 94 3.57 4.95 3.25
C PHE A 94 2.72 4.07 2.32
N ALA A 95 2.25 4.62 1.20
CA ALA A 95 1.43 3.90 0.25
C ALA A 95 2.16 3.75 -1.08
N ARG A 96 2.18 2.52 -1.59
CA ARG A 96 2.74 2.18 -2.91
C ARG A 96 1.64 1.56 -3.76
N SER A 97 1.42 2.12 -4.94
CA SER A 97 0.43 1.65 -5.89
C SER A 97 1.06 1.36 -7.23
N VAL A 98 0.71 0.23 -7.83
CA VAL A 98 1.31 -0.24 -9.08
C VAL A 98 0.27 -0.76 -10.04
N ALA A 99 0.49 -0.52 -11.34
CA ALA A 99 -0.33 -1.08 -12.42
C ALA A 99 0.54 -1.38 -13.64
N ALA A 100 0.25 -2.48 -14.33
CA ALA A 100 0.97 -2.86 -15.54
C ALA A 100 0.81 -1.81 -16.66
N ARG A 101 1.84 -1.62 -17.47
CA ARG A 101 1.81 -0.70 -18.61
C ARG A 101 0.65 -0.98 -19.56
N ASP A 102 0.48 -2.25 -19.95
CA ASP A 102 -0.59 -2.67 -20.87
C ASP A 102 -1.98 -2.38 -20.28
N ALA A 103 -2.14 -2.58 -18.97
CA ALA A 103 -3.39 -2.32 -18.27
C ALA A 103 -3.75 -0.82 -18.28
N LEU A 104 -2.77 0.07 -18.11
CA LEU A 104 -2.99 1.52 -18.12
C LEU A 104 -3.28 2.08 -19.51
N GLN A 105 -2.58 1.58 -20.54
CA GLN A 105 -2.75 2.03 -21.92
C GLN A 105 -4.17 1.76 -22.46
N HIS A 106 -4.85 0.73 -21.97
CA HIS A 106 -6.18 0.33 -22.43
C HIS A 106 -7.28 0.54 -21.38
N GLY A 107 -6.91 0.80 -20.12
CA GLY A 107 -7.82 0.79 -18.97
C GLY A 107 -8.45 2.14 -18.62
N GLY A 108 -8.01 3.24 -19.23
CA GLY A 108 -8.57 4.58 -19.00
C GLY A 108 -8.36 5.11 -17.56
N LEU A 109 -7.33 4.63 -16.86
CA LEU A 109 -6.90 5.14 -15.56
C LEU A 109 -5.62 5.94 -15.74
N HIS A 110 -5.68 7.23 -15.42
CA HIS A 110 -4.55 8.15 -15.51
C HIS A 110 -3.88 8.29 -14.13
N MET A 111 -3.04 7.31 -13.78
CA MET A 111 -2.30 7.34 -12.49
C MET A 111 -1.31 8.50 -12.42
N ASP A 112 -0.75 8.90 -13.55
CA ASP A 112 0.16 10.04 -13.74
C ASP A 112 -0.51 11.40 -13.49
N ALA A 113 -1.83 11.47 -13.64
CA ALA A 113 -2.58 12.71 -13.43
C ALA A 113 -2.99 12.93 -11.96
N LEU A 114 -2.67 12.01 -11.04
CA LEU A 114 -3.20 12.06 -9.67
C LEU A 114 -2.64 13.23 -8.85
N GLY A 115 -1.36 13.57 -8.98
CA GLY A 115 -0.75 14.68 -8.22
C GLY A 115 -0.90 14.46 -6.71
N THR A 116 -1.64 15.31 -5.99
CA THR A 116 -1.92 15.17 -4.55
C THR A 116 -3.25 14.46 -4.25
N ARG A 117 -3.90 13.86 -5.24
CA ARG A 117 -5.17 13.13 -5.07
C ARG A 117 -4.93 11.70 -4.58
N SER A 118 -5.90 11.19 -3.81
CA SER A 118 -5.89 9.80 -3.36
C SER A 118 -6.34 8.85 -4.48
N LEU A 119 -5.44 7.94 -4.89
CA LEU A 119 -5.79 6.83 -5.77
C LEU A 119 -6.86 5.94 -5.11
N GLY A 120 -6.67 5.59 -3.84
CA GLY A 120 -7.62 4.76 -3.11
C GLY A 120 -9.02 5.37 -3.13
N ALA A 121 -9.16 6.66 -2.78
CA ALA A 121 -10.47 7.32 -2.81
C ALA A 121 -11.13 7.28 -4.20
N LEU A 122 -10.35 7.45 -5.27
CA LEU A 122 -10.85 7.33 -6.65
C LEU A 122 -11.35 5.91 -6.94
N LEU A 123 -10.54 4.89 -6.63
CA LEU A 123 -10.89 3.48 -6.83
C LEU A 123 -12.14 3.07 -6.03
N PHE A 124 -12.29 3.57 -4.80
CA PHE A 124 -13.47 3.32 -3.98
C PHE A 124 -14.73 4.07 -4.42
N SER A 125 -14.57 5.19 -5.14
CA SER A 125 -15.70 6.01 -5.61
C SER A 125 -16.28 5.53 -6.93
N ASP A 126 -15.51 4.76 -7.71
CA ASP A 126 -15.92 4.23 -8.99
C ASP A 126 -16.45 2.79 -8.81
N PRO A 127 -17.78 2.56 -8.92
CA PRO A 127 -18.38 1.24 -8.70
C PRO A 127 -17.98 0.20 -9.76
N ALA A 128 -17.28 0.60 -10.82
CA ALA A 128 -16.77 -0.32 -11.82
C ALA A 128 -15.50 -1.06 -11.37
N PHE A 129 -14.88 -0.65 -10.25
CA PHE A 129 -13.77 -1.40 -9.66
C PHE A 129 -14.27 -2.41 -8.64
N ASP A 130 -13.91 -3.67 -8.86
CA ASP A 130 -14.02 -4.72 -7.85
C ASP A 130 -12.75 -4.75 -7.01
N ARG A 131 -12.92 -4.83 -5.70
CA ARG A 131 -11.81 -4.99 -4.75
C ARG A 131 -11.63 -6.46 -4.40
N GLY A 132 -10.44 -6.98 -4.65
CA GLY A 132 -10.01 -8.31 -4.23
C GLY A 132 -9.77 -8.42 -2.72
N PRO A 133 -9.39 -9.62 -2.23
CA PRO A 133 -9.16 -9.84 -0.81
C PRO A 133 -8.09 -8.90 -0.24
N LEU A 134 -8.22 -8.64 1.06
CA LEU A 134 -7.20 -7.94 1.83
C LEU A 134 -6.14 -8.94 2.29
N GLN A 135 -4.89 -8.64 1.96
CA GLN A 135 -3.73 -9.39 2.43
C GLN A 135 -2.87 -8.51 3.31
N VAL A 136 -2.17 -9.09 4.27
CA VAL A 136 -1.29 -8.36 5.19
C VAL A 136 0.07 -9.05 5.32
N CYS A 137 1.08 -8.28 5.70
CA CYS A 137 2.42 -8.79 6.00
C CYS A 137 3.15 -7.86 6.97
N HIS A 138 4.33 -8.30 7.42
CA HIS A 138 5.33 -7.37 7.91
C HIS A 138 6.15 -6.86 6.72
N TYR A 139 6.12 -5.56 6.49
CA TYR A 139 6.71 -4.96 5.30
C TYR A 139 8.25 -4.96 5.40
N PRO A 140 8.96 -5.31 4.31
CA PRO A 140 10.42 -5.29 4.32
C PRO A 140 10.95 -3.87 4.56
N GLN A 141 11.84 -3.71 5.54
CA GLN A 141 12.44 -2.42 5.88
C GLN A 141 13.14 -1.77 4.68
N SER A 142 13.82 -2.57 3.85
CA SER A 142 14.55 -2.11 2.67
C SER A 142 13.65 -1.58 1.55
N TRP A 143 12.33 -1.72 1.67
CA TRP A 143 11.35 -1.21 0.70
C TRP A 143 10.72 0.10 1.14
N LEU A 144 11.01 0.57 2.36
CA LEU A 144 10.55 1.84 2.88
C LEU A 144 11.52 2.97 2.48
N PRO A 145 11.03 4.23 2.43
CA PRO A 145 11.91 5.38 2.38
C PRO A 145 12.87 5.40 3.58
N ASP A 146 14.11 5.85 3.38
CA ASP A 146 15.16 5.83 4.41
C ASP A 146 14.75 6.48 5.73
N ALA A 147 13.92 7.54 5.67
CA ALA A 147 13.43 8.26 6.83
C ALA A 147 12.51 7.43 7.75
N ASP A 148 11.83 6.42 7.18
CA ASP A 148 10.85 5.58 7.87
C ASP A 148 11.25 4.09 7.85
N ALA A 149 12.50 3.79 7.53
CA ALA A 149 13.05 2.43 7.45
C ALA A 149 13.12 1.78 8.83
N VAL A 150 11.97 1.35 9.35
CA VAL A 150 11.79 0.68 10.64
C VAL A 150 11.39 -0.79 10.40
N TYR A 151 11.87 -1.68 11.25
CA TYR A 151 11.56 -3.10 11.15
C TYR A 151 10.18 -3.43 11.72
N GLY A 152 9.52 -4.44 11.15
CA GLY A 152 8.30 -5.02 11.73
C GLY A 152 7.06 -4.14 11.58
N LEU A 153 7.04 -3.22 10.62
CA LEU A 153 5.83 -2.47 10.31
C LEU A 153 4.81 -3.37 9.61
N TRP A 154 3.57 -3.30 10.05
CA TRP A 154 2.48 -3.95 9.35
C TRP A 154 2.14 -3.22 8.07
N ALA A 155 1.84 -3.99 7.03
CA ALA A 155 1.26 -3.50 5.81
C ALA A 155 0.03 -4.31 5.44
N ARG A 156 -0.87 -3.68 4.68
CA ARG A 156 -1.94 -4.37 3.97
C ARG A 156 -1.84 -4.08 2.48
N ARG A 157 -2.33 -5.00 1.65
CA ARG A 157 -2.50 -4.77 0.22
C ARG A 157 -3.82 -5.34 -0.28
N SER A 158 -4.29 -4.81 -1.39
CA SER A 158 -5.44 -5.31 -2.11
C SER A 158 -5.33 -4.96 -3.59
N GLN A 159 -5.82 -5.85 -4.44
CA GLN A 159 -5.94 -5.61 -5.88
C GLN A 159 -7.30 -5.00 -6.17
N PHE A 160 -7.33 -3.98 -7.01
CA PHE A 160 -8.53 -3.40 -7.59
C PHE A 160 -8.56 -3.72 -9.08
N SER A 161 -9.68 -4.21 -9.59
CA SER A 161 -9.81 -4.62 -10.99
C SER A 161 -11.06 -4.04 -11.66
N ARG A 162 -10.92 -3.64 -12.91
CA ARG A 162 -12.02 -3.24 -13.80
C ARG A 162 -11.75 -3.75 -15.21
N GLY A 163 -12.41 -4.83 -15.61
CA GLY A 163 -12.11 -5.50 -16.87
C GLY A 163 -10.66 -5.98 -16.90
N ALA A 164 -9.88 -5.55 -17.90
CA ALA A 164 -8.44 -5.88 -18.01
C ALA A 164 -7.53 -4.98 -17.15
N LEU A 165 -8.05 -3.89 -16.59
CA LEU A 165 -7.28 -3.01 -15.73
C LEU A 165 -7.17 -3.61 -14.33
N SER A 166 -5.95 -3.78 -13.84
CA SER A 166 -5.68 -4.18 -12.45
C SER A 166 -4.65 -3.24 -11.82
N VAL A 167 -4.93 -2.83 -10.59
CA VAL A 167 -4.09 -1.95 -9.77
C VAL A 167 -3.87 -2.62 -8.42
N LEU A 168 -2.63 -2.77 -8.01
CA LEU A 168 -2.29 -3.24 -6.67
C LEU A 168 -1.98 -2.04 -5.78
N VAL A 169 -2.60 -1.98 -4.61
CA VAL A 169 -2.36 -0.91 -3.63
C VAL A 169 -1.87 -1.55 -2.34
N ALA A 170 -0.67 -1.17 -1.91
CA ALA A 170 -0.08 -1.53 -0.64
C ALA A 170 0.02 -0.30 0.28
N GLU A 171 -0.37 -0.46 1.53
CA GLU A 171 -0.45 0.58 2.55
C GLU A 171 0.32 0.09 3.78
N VAL A 172 1.43 0.74 4.09
CA VAL A 172 2.30 0.44 5.24
C VAL A 172 2.02 1.45 6.34
N PHE A 173 1.65 0.96 7.51
CA PHE A 173 1.26 1.79 8.64
C PHE A 173 2.50 2.18 9.45
N LEU A 174 2.74 3.48 9.58
CA LEU A 174 3.95 4.03 10.19
C LEU A 174 3.76 4.29 11.70
N PRO A 175 4.85 4.39 12.48
CA PRO A 175 4.77 4.52 13.94
C PRO A 175 3.90 5.68 14.44
N ALA A 176 3.92 6.83 13.75
CA ALA A 176 3.13 8.00 14.16
C ALA A 176 1.61 7.73 14.15
N LEU A 177 1.12 6.96 13.16
CA LEU A 177 -0.28 6.55 13.14
C LEU A 177 -0.59 5.59 14.30
N CYS A 178 0.28 4.60 14.53
CA CYS A 178 0.10 3.64 15.61
C CYS A 178 -0.03 4.35 16.96
N ASN A 179 0.83 5.34 17.23
CA ASN A 179 0.77 6.16 18.44
C ASN A 179 -0.54 6.97 18.50
N THR A 180 -0.92 7.62 17.39
CA THR A 180 -2.15 8.41 17.32
C THR A 180 -3.40 7.58 17.61
N ILE A 181 -3.47 6.35 17.10
CA ILE A 181 -4.60 5.45 17.35
C ILE A 181 -4.66 5.06 18.83
N HIS A 182 -3.52 4.75 19.45
CA HIS A 182 -3.45 4.43 20.88
C HIS A 182 -3.88 5.60 21.78
N ASP A 183 -3.46 6.82 21.44
CA ASP A 183 -3.78 8.00 22.24
C ASP A 183 -5.28 8.39 22.17
N LYS A 184 -5.94 8.12 21.03
CA LYS A 184 -7.37 8.42 20.82
C LYS A 184 -8.30 7.31 21.33
N ASP A 185 -7.84 6.07 21.42
CA ASP A 185 -8.56 4.92 21.98
C ASP A 185 -7.73 4.26 23.11
N PRO A 186 -7.58 4.92 24.29
CA PRO A 186 -6.91 4.30 25.43
C PRO A 186 -7.76 3.11 25.90
N VAL A 187 -7.19 1.90 25.80
CA VAL A 187 -7.78 0.65 26.31
C VAL A 187 -8.18 0.77 27.78
#